data_AF-A0A081C096-F1
#
_entry.id   AF-A0A081C096-F1
#
_cell.length_a   1.000
_cell.length_b   1.000
_cell.length_c   1.000
_cell.angle_alpha   90.00
_cell.angle_beta   90.00
_cell.angle_gamma   90.00
#
_symmetry.space_group_name_H-M   'P 1'
#
loop_
_entity.id
_entity.type
_entity.pdbx_description
1 polymer ?
#
loop_
_entity_poly.entity_id
_entity_poly.type
_entity_poly.pdbx_seq_one_letter_code
_entity_poly.pdbx_strand_id
1 'polypeptide(L)'
;MEPSCGDGVFLRQLKVQNQKFNKVIAIELNRAEAEKADNIHLDNTSVINTDFHLYCNETIDQFDFVVGNPPYICYQYFDEEQQKDAAKIFHRAGLKYTKLTNAWVSFVVGSSLLLKEKGKIGFVIPAKILQVSYAKQPREFLAHFYNKINIISF
;
A
#
# COMPACT_ATOMS: atom_id res chain seq x y z
N MET A 1 -1.51 8.04 4.02
CA MET A 1 -2.41 6.98 3.55
C MET A 1 -2.00 5.66 4.19
N GLU A 2 -2.96 4.80 4.47
CA GLU A 2 -2.74 3.41 4.88
C GLU A 2 -3.54 2.48 3.96
N PRO A 3 -2.89 1.77 3.01
CA PRO A 3 -3.58 0.83 2.17
C PRO A 3 -3.69 -0.54 2.86
N SER A 4 -4.83 -1.22 2.72
CA SER A 4 -5.13 -2.47 3.44
C SER A 4 -4.99 -2.30 4.96
N CYS A 5 -5.70 -1.33 5.53
CA CYS A 5 -5.54 -0.94 6.93
C CYS A 5 -6.04 -1.99 7.95
N GLY A 6 -6.78 -3.00 7.51
CA GLY A 6 -7.35 -4.03 8.38
C GLY A 6 -8.21 -3.41 9.48
N ASP A 7 -8.01 -3.86 10.72
CA ASP A 7 -8.69 -3.29 11.89
C ASP A 7 -8.12 -1.93 12.34
N GLY A 8 -7.14 -1.36 11.62
CA GLY A 8 -6.58 -0.03 11.88
C GLY A 8 -5.44 0.02 12.90
N VAL A 9 -4.51 -0.95 12.89
CA VAL A 9 -3.34 -0.95 13.80
C VAL A 9 -2.56 0.37 13.73
N PHE A 10 -2.25 0.89 12.53
CA PHE A 10 -1.50 2.13 12.41
C PHE A 10 -2.35 3.34 12.86
N LEU A 11 -3.63 3.39 12.50
CA LEU A 11 -4.56 4.43 13.00
C LEU A 11 -4.60 4.49 14.53
N ARG A 12 -4.67 3.33 15.22
CA ARG A 12 -4.59 3.27 16.68
C ARG A 12 -3.29 3.87 17.20
N GLN A 13 -2.15 3.54 16.59
CA GLN A 13 -0.85 4.07 17.01
C GLN A 13 -0.75 5.58 16.79
N LEU A 14 -1.26 6.10 15.67
CA LEU A 14 -1.32 7.55 15.43
C LEU A 14 -2.13 8.26 16.51
N LYS A 15 -3.27 7.67 16.90
CA LYS A 15 -4.12 8.19 18.00
C LYS A 15 -3.39 8.18 19.34
N VAL A 16 -2.76 7.07 19.71
CA VAL A 16 -2.02 6.92 20.98
C VAL A 16 -0.85 7.91 21.06
N GLN A 17 -0.15 8.14 19.96
CA GLN A 17 0.98 9.08 19.90
C GLN A 17 0.55 10.55 19.81
N ASN A 18 -0.76 10.83 19.74
CA ASN A 18 -1.34 12.17 19.55
C ASN A 18 -0.72 12.92 18.35
N GLN A 19 -0.40 12.16 17.29
CA GLN A 19 0.18 12.70 16.07
C GLN A 19 -0.92 13.35 15.23
N LYS A 20 -0.72 14.62 14.84
CA LYS A 20 -1.69 15.37 14.05
C LYS A 20 -1.30 15.37 12.58
N PHE A 21 -2.21 14.87 11.76
CA PHE A 21 -2.12 14.98 10.30
C PHE A 21 -3.29 15.82 9.79
N ASN A 22 -3.05 16.55 8.69
CA ASN A 22 -4.09 17.35 8.05
C ASN A 22 -5.18 16.48 7.40
N LYS A 23 -4.81 15.30 6.91
CA LYS A 23 -5.70 14.31 6.29
C LYS A 23 -5.08 12.93 6.42
N VAL A 24 -5.85 11.95 6.91
CA VAL A 24 -5.50 10.53 6.93
C VAL A 24 -6.53 9.79 6.09
N ILE A 25 -6.07 8.98 5.14
CA ILE A 25 -6.92 8.11 4.34
C ILE A 25 -6.47 6.68 4.60
N ALA A 26 -7.40 5.83 5.01
CA ALA A 26 -7.20 4.41 5.21
C ALA A 26 -8.12 3.63 4.27
N ILE A 27 -7.59 2.63 3.57
CA ILE A 27 -8.34 1.84 2.60
C ILE A 27 -8.41 0.40 3.10
N GLU A 28 -9.60 -0.19 3.14
CA GLU A 28 -9.78 -1.58 3.53
C GLU A 28 -10.85 -2.26 2.67
N LEU A 29 -10.53 -3.44 2.14
CA LEU A 29 -11.42 -4.21 1.28
C LEU A 29 -12.56 -4.87 2.09
N ASN A 30 -12.23 -5.46 3.24
CA ASN A 30 -13.19 -6.14 4.09
C ASN A 30 -14.00 -5.13 4.90
N ARG A 31 -15.32 -5.10 4.66
CA ARG A 31 -16.22 -4.17 5.34
C ARG A 31 -16.17 -4.24 6.87
N ALA A 32 -16.13 -5.45 7.43
CA ALA A 32 -16.11 -5.61 8.88
C ALA A 32 -14.81 -5.09 9.52
N GLU A 33 -13.67 -5.25 8.83
CA GLU A 33 -12.40 -4.68 9.29
C GLU A 33 -12.37 -3.15 9.12
N ALA A 34 -12.89 -2.63 8.00
CA ALA A 34 -13.04 -1.20 7.77
C ALA A 34 -13.88 -0.52 8.87
N GLU A 35 -14.99 -1.15 9.26
CA GLU A 35 -15.85 -0.65 10.35
C GLU A 35 -15.10 -0.64 11.70
N LYS A 36 -14.25 -1.64 11.99
CA LYS A 36 -13.40 -1.61 13.19
C LYS A 36 -12.38 -0.48 13.15
N ALA A 37 -11.76 -0.25 11.99
CA ALA A 37 -10.79 0.83 11.80
C ALA A 37 -11.46 2.21 11.96
N ASP A 38 -12.68 2.39 11.44
CA ASP A 38 -13.43 3.65 11.55
C ASP A 38 -13.82 3.99 12.99
N ASN A 39 -14.16 2.95 13.78
CA ASN A 39 -14.46 3.07 15.22
C ASN A 39 -13.25 3.51 16.09
N ILE A 40 -12.05 3.64 15.53
CA ILE A 40 -10.90 4.20 16.25
C ILE A 40 -11.11 5.69 16.53
N HIS A 41 -11.93 6.40 15.74
CA HIS A 41 -12.22 7.83 15.86
C HIS A 41 -10.94 8.68 15.99
N LEU A 42 -10.13 8.69 14.93
CA LEU A 42 -8.96 9.57 14.78
C LEU A 42 -9.37 10.83 14.00
N ASP A 43 -8.95 12.00 14.46
CA ASP A 43 -9.26 13.27 13.79
C ASP A 43 -8.76 13.30 12.34
N ASN A 44 -9.50 14.00 11.46
CA ASN A 44 -9.18 14.17 10.04
C ASN A 44 -8.92 12.85 9.28
N THR A 45 -9.56 11.76 9.71
CA THR A 45 -9.40 10.44 9.12
C THR A 45 -10.63 10.04 8.32
N SER A 46 -10.40 9.42 7.16
CA SER A 46 -11.45 8.77 6.36
C SER A 46 -11.05 7.33 6.11
N VAL A 47 -11.87 6.39 6.59
CA VAL A 47 -11.76 4.98 6.26
C VAL A 47 -12.68 4.68 5.07
N ILE A 48 -12.11 4.21 3.98
CA ILE A 48 -12.82 3.94 2.73
C ILE A 48 -12.87 2.43 2.53
N ASN A 49 -14.08 1.87 2.52
CA ASN A 49 -14.26 0.45 2.24
C ASN A 49 -14.25 0.20 0.73
N THR A 50 -13.09 -0.11 0.17
CA THR A 50 -12.91 -0.39 -1.27
C THR A 50 -11.64 -1.19 -1.53
N ASP A 51 -11.49 -1.70 -2.75
CA ASP A 51 -10.26 -2.31 -3.22
C ASP A 51 -9.18 -1.22 -3.42
N PHE A 52 -7.97 -1.50 -2.91
CA PHE A 52 -6.86 -0.55 -3.02
C PHE A 52 -6.42 -0.33 -4.47
N HIS A 53 -6.42 -1.35 -5.33
CA HIS A 53 -6.00 -1.20 -6.72
C HIS A 53 -6.97 -0.34 -7.49
N LEU A 54 -8.28 -0.50 -7.24
CA LEU A 54 -9.31 0.38 -7.78
C LEU A 54 -9.08 1.83 -7.31
N TYR A 55 -8.98 2.05 -6.00
CA TYR A 55 -8.72 3.38 -5.44
C TYR A 55 -7.45 4.02 -6.04
N CYS A 56 -6.37 3.25 -6.14
CA CYS A 56 -5.08 3.71 -6.68
C CYS A 56 -5.14 4.10 -8.16
N ASN A 57 -6.07 3.54 -8.93
CA ASN A 57 -6.25 3.86 -10.34
C ASN A 57 -7.17 5.06 -10.57
N GLU A 58 -8.10 5.33 -9.66
CA GLU A 58 -9.12 6.38 -9.81
C GLU A 58 -8.80 7.67 -9.06
N THR A 59 -8.03 7.57 -7.97
CA THR A 59 -7.73 8.73 -7.12
C THR A 59 -6.81 9.73 -7.81
N ILE A 60 -7.06 11.01 -7.56
CA ILE A 60 -6.14 12.12 -7.88
C ILE A 60 -5.35 12.59 -6.65
N ASP A 61 -5.62 12.02 -5.47
CA ASP A 61 -4.92 12.37 -4.24
C ASP A 61 -3.45 11.91 -4.32
N GLN A 62 -2.56 12.75 -3.80
CA GLN A 62 -1.16 12.41 -3.56
C GLN A 62 -0.82 12.58 -2.08
N PHE A 63 0.11 11.76 -1.60
CA PHE A 63 0.42 11.65 -0.17
C PHE A 63 1.87 12.01 0.15
N ASP A 64 2.04 12.68 1.29
CA ASP A 64 3.36 12.92 1.89
C ASP A 64 3.91 11.65 2.56
N PHE A 65 3.01 10.82 3.11
CA PHE A 65 3.36 9.58 3.80
C PHE A 65 2.38 8.47 3.45
N VAL A 66 2.93 7.29 3.12
CA VAL A 66 2.17 6.04 3.03
C VAL A 66 2.79 5.01 3.97
N VAL A 67 1.99 4.43 4.85
CA VAL A 67 2.43 3.36 5.74
C VAL A 67 1.52 2.16 5.61
N GLY A 68 2.03 0.95 5.81
CA GLY A 68 1.12 -0.19 5.80
C GLY A 68 1.78 -1.54 6.01
N ASN A 69 0.92 -2.52 6.25
CA ASN A 69 1.24 -3.94 6.28
C ASN A 69 0.39 -4.65 5.21
N PRO A 70 0.84 -4.68 3.95
CA PRO A 70 0.04 -5.17 2.83
C PRO A 70 -0.20 -6.68 2.94
N PRO A 71 -1.21 -7.21 2.24
CA PRO A 71 -1.55 -8.64 2.31
C PRO A 71 -0.44 -9.51 1.71
N TYR A 72 -0.11 -10.61 2.37
CA TYR A 72 0.95 -11.55 1.97
C TYR A 72 0.43 -12.77 1.20
N ILE A 73 -0.66 -12.61 0.46
CA ILE A 73 -1.28 -13.69 -0.31
C ILE A 73 -0.71 -13.77 -1.73
N CYS A 74 -0.75 -14.96 -2.32
CA CYS A 74 -0.44 -15.12 -3.73
C CYS A 74 -1.48 -14.37 -4.57
N TYR A 75 -1.02 -13.74 -5.65
CA TYR A 75 -1.88 -12.99 -6.56
C TYR A 75 -3.04 -13.81 -7.17
N GLN A 76 -2.91 -15.13 -7.25
CA GLN A 76 -3.95 -16.02 -7.75
C GLN A 76 -5.26 -15.97 -6.94
N TYR A 77 -5.23 -15.41 -5.73
CA TYR A 77 -6.42 -15.22 -4.90
C TYR A 77 -7.21 -13.95 -5.23
N PHE A 78 -6.71 -13.09 -6.13
CA PHE A 78 -7.46 -11.94 -6.62
C PHE A 78 -8.49 -12.36 -7.67
N ASP A 79 -9.67 -11.77 -7.61
CA ASP A 79 -10.66 -11.91 -8.68
C ASP A 79 -10.21 -11.20 -9.97
N GLU A 80 -10.89 -11.46 -11.09
CA GLU A 80 -10.46 -10.92 -12.39
C GLU A 80 -10.41 -9.39 -12.46
N GLU A 81 -11.21 -8.67 -11.67
CA GLU A 81 -11.23 -7.20 -11.67
C GLU A 81 -10.03 -6.66 -10.90
N GLN A 82 -9.79 -7.16 -9.69
CA GLN A 82 -8.59 -6.87 -8.90
C GLN A 82 -7.32 -7.17 -9.70
N GLN A 83 -7.33 -8.28 -10.43
CA GLN A 83 -6.25 -8.67 -11.33
C GLN A 83 -5.99 -7.65 -12.44
N LYS A 84 -7.04 -7.10 -13.04
CA LYS A 84 -6.95 -6.06 -14.09
C LYS A 84 -6.47 -4.74 -13.50
N ASP A 85 -6.96 -4.34 -12.33
CA ASP A 85 -6.58 -3.07 -11.71
C ASP A 85 -5.14 -3.08 -11.19
N ALA A 86 -4.69 -4.18 -10.61
CA ALA A 86 -3.27 -4.35 -10.28
C ALA A 86 -2.40 -4.35 -11.55
N ALA A 87 -2.84 -4.92 -12.67
CA ALA A 87 -2.10 -4.84 -13.93
C ALA A 87 -1.94 -3.41 -14.45
N LYS A 88 -2.97 -2.56 -14.32
CA LYS A 88 -2.91 -1.12 -14.68
C LYS A 88 -1.83 -0.39 -13.87
N ILE A 89 -1.72 -0.68 -12.57
CA ILE A 89 -0.70 -0.10 -11.69
C ILE A 89 0.71 -0.48 -12.16
N PHE A 90 0.94 -1.76 -12.50
CA PHE A 90 2.23 -2.22 -13.02
C PHE A 90 2.57 -1.53 -14.34
N HIS A 91 1.61 -1.42 -15.25
CA HIS A 91 1.80 -0.74 -16.52
C HIS A 91 2.18 0.74 -16.32
N ARG A 92 1.50 1.46 -15.43
CA ARG A 92 1.83 2.85 -15.06
C ARG A 92 3.24 2.99 -14.48
N ALA A 93 3.72 1.97 -13.77
CA ALA A 93 5.09 1.92 -13.24
C ALA A 93 6.14 1.45 -14.25
N GLY A 94 5.76 1.13 -15.50
CA GLY A 94 6.68 0.58 -16.51
C GLY A 94 7.12 -0.85 -16.22
N LEU A 95 6.38 -1.60 -15.40
CA LEU A 95 6.72 -2.95 -14.98
C LEU A 95 5.90 -3.99 -15.73
N LYS A 96 6.48 -5.18 -15.95
CA LYS A 96 5.76 -6.30 -16.54
C LYS A 96 4.97 -6.99 -15.45
N TYR A 97 3.67 -7.09 -15.67
CA TYR A 97 2.81 -7.81 -14.77
C TYR A 97 2.93 -9.33 -14.95
N THR A 98 3.18 -10.05 -13.86
CA THR A 98 3.31 -11.52 -13.90
C THR A 98 2.41 -12.19 -12.87
N LYS A 99 1.84 -13.35 -13.23
CA LYS A 99 0.98 -14.15 -12.35
C LYS A 99 1.70 -14.76 -11.14
N LEU A 100 3.02 -14.64 -11.06
CA LEU A 100 3.87 -15.13 -9.96
C LEU A 100 4.13 -14.07 -8.88
N THR A 101 3.62 -12.85 -9.08
CA THR A 101 3.83 -11.73 -8.17
C THR A 101 3.02 -11.96 -6.89
N ASN A 102 3.56 -11.63 -5.71
CA ASN A 102 2.77 -11.61 -4.48
C ASN A 102 1.96 -10.30 -4.42
N ALA A 103 0.77 -10.34 -3.81
CA ALA A 103 -0.10 -9.18 -3.65
C ALA A 103 0.64 -7.95 -3.11
N TRP A 104 1.48 -8.09 -2.08
CA TRP A 104 2.18 -6.95 -1.47
C TRP A 104 3.00 -6.11 -2.45
N VAL A 105 3.49 -6.69 -3.56
CA VAL A 105 4.27 -5.95 -4.56
C VAL A 105 3.43 -4.85 -5.21
N SER A 106 2.19 -5.18 -5.59
CA SER A 106 1.27 -4.23 -6.20
C SER A 106 0.91 -3.08 -5.25
N PHE A 107 0.79 -3.37 -3.95
CA PHE A 107 0.56 -2.36 -2.91
C PHE A 107 1.74 -1.41 -2.77
N VAL A 108 2.97 -1.93 -2.75
CA VAL A 108 4.19 -1.11 -2.68
C VAL A 108 4.35 -0.23 -3.93
N VAL A 109 4.18 -0.81 -5.12
CA VAL A 109 4.29 -0.06 -6.38
C VAL A 109 3.19 1.00 -6.48
N GLY A 110 1.92 0.63 -6.28
CA GLY A 110 0.80 1.56 -6.33
C GLY A 110 0.94 2.69 -5.31
N SER A 111 1.31 2.37 -4.08
CA SER A 111 1.58 3.38 -3.04
C SER A 111 2.71 4.33 -3.42
N SER A 112 3.74 3.84 -4.09
CA SER A 112 4.84 4.68 -4.59
C SER A 112 4.33 5.68 -5.64
N LEU A 113 3.47 5.23 -6.56
CA LEU A 113 2.89 6.11 -7.59
C LEU A 113 1.95 7.19 -7.04
N LEU A 114 1.42 7.02 -5.82
CA LEU A 114 0.57 8.00 -5.14
C LEU A 114 1.36 8.98 -4.26
N LEU A 115 2.70 8.92 -4.27
CA LEU A 115 3.50 9.88 -3.51
C LEU A 115 3.60 11.23 -4.21
N LYS A 116 3.65 12.29 -3.39
CA LYS A 116 4.20 13.57 -3.82
C LYS A 116 5.71 13.45 -4.04
N GLU A 117 6.31 14.42 -4.72
CA GLU A 117 7.75 14.43 -5.05
C GLU A 117 8.69 14.17 -3.85
N LYS A 118 8.33 14.66 -2.66
CA LYS A 118 9.09 14.47 -1.41
C LYS A 118 8.47 13.47 -0.44
N GLY A 119 7.52 12.69 -0.93
CA GLY A 119 6.77 11.71 -0.16
C GLY A 119 7.64 10.55 0.30
N LYS A 120 7.18 9.85 1.34
CA LYS A 120 7.88 8.70 1.92
C LYS A 120 6.93 7.54 2.11
N ILE A 121 7.46 6.32 1.98
CA ILE A 121 6.73 5.11 2.35
C ILE A 121 7.40 4.34 3.49
N GLY A 122 6.60 3.66 4.29
CA GLY A 122 7.05 2.73 5.33
C GLY A 122 6.21 1.46 5.32
N PHE A 123 6.80 0.35 4.90
CA PHE A 123 6.08 -0.91 4.69
C PHE A 123 6.71 -2.06 5.47
N VAL A 124 5.88 -2.88 6.10
CA VAL A 124 6.29 -4.18 6.64
C VAL A 124 6.07 -5.21 5.54
N ILE A 125 7.14 -5.78 4.99
CA ILE A 125 7.07 -6.75 3.89
C ILE A 125 8.05 -7.91 4.10
N PRO A 126 7.81 -9.07 3.46
CA PRO A 126 8.71 -10.22 3.59
C PRO A 126 10.11 -9.91 3.06
N ALA A 127 11.15 -10.34 3.79
CA ALA A 127 12.55 -10.24 3.37
C ALA A 127 12.86 -10.92 2.02
N LYS A 128 11.93 -11.77 1.53
CA LYS A 128 11.96 -12.37 0.19
C LYS A 128 12.20 -11.33 -0.91
N ILE A 129 11.77 -10.06 -0.74
CA ILE A 129 12.06 -8.98 -1.69
C ILE A 129 13.54 -8.87 -2.05
N LEU A 130 14.46 -9.20 -1.13
CA LEU A 130 15.91 -9.09 -1.35
C LEU A 130 16.51 -10.27 -2.11
N GLN A 131 15.88 -11.45 -2.04
CA GLN A 131 16.51 -12.70 -2.46
C GLN A 131 15.86 -13.34 -3.70
N VAL A 132 14.54 -13.17 -3.86
CA VAL A 132 13.80 -13.92 -4.90
C VAL A 132 13.89 -13.26 -6.28
N SER A 133 13.91 -14.09 -7.32
CA SER A 133 14.02 -13.66 -8.72
C SER A 133 12.81 -12.86 -9.20
N TYR A 134 11.59 -13.24 -8.80
CA TYR A 134 10.37 -12.50 -9.16
C TYR A 134 10.38 -11.06 -8.62
N ALA A 135 11.09 -10.80 -7.53
CA ALA A 135 11.21 -9.47 -6.94
C ALA A 135 12.28 -8.60 -7.62
N LYS A 136 12.92 -9.06 -8.70
CA LYS A 136 13.91 -8.27 -9.44
C LYS A 136 13.33 -6.96 -9.99
N GLN A 137 12.19 -7.03 -10.70
CA GLN A 137 11.55 -5.83 -11.24
C GLN A 137 11.10 -4.85 -10.14
N PRO A 138 10.46 -5.29 -9.05
CA PRO A 138 10.19 -4.43 -7.90
C PRO A 138 11.44 -3.79 -7.30
N ARG A 139 12.54 -4.54 -7.12
CA ARG A 139 13.80 -3.97 -6.60
C ARG A 139 14.35 -2.88 -7.52
N GLU A 140 14.38 -3.14 -8.83
CA GLU A 140 14.83 -2.16 -9.83
C GLU A 140 13.92 -0.93 -9.81
N PHE A 141 12.60 -1.10 -9.79
CA PHE A 141 11.66 0.00 -9.64
C PHE A 141 11.95 0.85 -8.40
N LEU A 142 12.06 0.22 -7.23
CA LEU A 142 12.30 0.93 -5.97
C LEU A 142 13.65 1.67 -5.99
N ALA A 143 14.71 1.04 -6.51
CA ALA A 143 16.03 1.63 -6.57
C ALA A 143 16.10 2.86 -7.49
N HIS A 144 15.29 2.91 -8.56
CA HIS A 144 15.19 4.09 -9.42
C HIS A 144 14.22 5.14 -8.88
N PHE A 145 13.13 4.71 -8.24
CA PHE A 145 12.08 5.60 -7.74
C PHE A 145 12.50 6.35 -6.48
N TYR A 146 13.23 5.70 -5.57
CA TYR A 146 13.64 6.29 -4.30
C TYR A 146 15.11 6.67 -4.29
N ASN A 147 15.40 7.88 -3.85
CA ASN A 147 16.77 8.34 -3.61
C ASN A 147 17.44 7.71 -2.38
N LYS A 148 16.65 7.20 -1.43
CA LYS A 148 17.13 6.53 -0.21
C LYS A 148 16.18 5.42 0.20
N ILE A 149 16.73 4.23 0.42
CA ILE A 149 16.00 3.06 0.94
C ILE A 149 16.70 2.61 2.23
N ASN A 150 15.95 2.50 3.32
CA ASN A 150 16.44 1.92 4.57
C ASN A 150 15.72 0.59 4.78
N ILE A 151 16.47 -0.46 5.10
CA ILE A 151 15.94 -1.78 5.42
C ILE A 151 16.30 -2.06 6.88
N ILE A 152 15.28 -2.40 7.68
CA ILE A 152 15.44 -2.79 9.08
C ILE A 152 15.00 -4.25 9.19
N SER A 153 15.90 -5.12 9.65
CA SER A 153 15.65 -6.55 9.87
C SER A 153 15.97 -6.90 11.32
N PHE A 154 15.22 -7.84 11.88
CA PHE A 154 15.37 -8.37 13.23
C PHE A 154 15.31 -9.89 13.20
#